data_AF-A0A3N4HCW9-F1
#
_entry.id   AF-A0A3N4HCW9-F1
#
_cell.length_a   1.000
_cell.length_b   1.000
_cell.length_c   1.000
_cell.angle_alpha   90.00
_cell.angle_beta   90.00
_cell.angle_gamma   90.00
#
_symmetry.space_group_name_H-M   'P 1'
#
loop_
_entity.id
_entity.type
_entity.pdbx_description
1 polymer ?
#
loop_
_entity_poly.entity_id
_entity_poly.type
_entity_poly.pdbx_seq_one_letter_code
_entity_poly.pdbx_strand_id
1 'polypeptide(L)'
;MACSSWEACFLENTQEERVLRRHFGNWDSPDYLGTSTTTETSTPSATIDSDLSSPDTSTVDESERELENIIRTRIDELLQSLPNERRIGFLAEMLQKKLALVKPCVGTVNFPGDEATSMRNIQYKNLNPAFAIPSILTALSGFSIPAFEDIDLYVFCTNQQYSTFDLLLKKWSPTTFVPSQFVHVNWLQLPGGDHQDELPLWQHGEWDFADELEYFARLEEGDGLVNSTTWIQFPQCFESTPEVVVFVNGIGCSNDSDLRFHIYASQNTPSGCMLNFDTWESSTLRSIKISWIAYAISLAGVYSGSADTLAFRTVDEPQRYNMGYIAFPPGRFVKPPNVLVGLNYIDVDCEDDKNIKVFVANVTAVGMCWYASTWGDTALRGAGISYLAIEED
;
A
#
# COMPACT_ATOMS: atom_id res chain seq x y z
N MET A 1 20.54 7.74 -26.60
CA MET A 1 21.28 7.65 -25.31
C MET A 1 20.51 6.86 -24.24
N ALA A 2 19.70 5.85 -24.61
CA ALA A 2 18.94 5.01 -23.66
C ALA A 2 19.57 3.61 -23.42
N CYS A 3 20.66 3.29 -24.13
CA CYS A 3 21.28 1.96 -24.05
C CYS A 3 22.10 1.72 -22.76
N SER A 4 22.55 2.79 -22.08
CA SER A 4 23.48 2.66 -20.94
C SER A 4 22.80 2.42 -19.58
N SER A 5 21.47 2.62 -19.44
CA SER A 5 20.79 2.38 -18.16
C SER A 5 20.38 0.92 -17.97
N TRP A 6 20.13 0.20 -19.07
CA TRP A 6 19.80 -1.24 -19.04
C TRP A 6 20.98 -2.10 -18.58
N GLU A 7 22.20 -1.78 -19.03
CA GLU A 7 23.41 -2.50 -18.62
C GLU A 7 23.71 -2.32 -17.12
N ALA A 8 23.28 -1.22 -16.51
CA ALA A 8 23.49 -0.96 -15.08
C ALA A 8 22.62 -1.85 -14.17
N CYS A 9 21.34 -2.12 -14.49
CA CYS A 9 20.56 -3.11 -13.73
C CYS A 9 21.14 -4.53 -13.95
N PHE A 10 21.67 -4.84 -15.14
CA PHE A 10 22.14 -6.20 -15.47
C PHE A 10 23.51 -6.56 -14.88
N LEU A 11 24.40 -5.58 -14.68
CA LEU A 11 25.75 -5.79 -14.15
C LEU A 11 25.77 -6.10 -12.63
N GLU A 12 24.64 -5.98 -11.93
CA GLU A 12 24.52 -6.30 -10.49
C GLU A 12 24.25 -7.78 -10.18
N ASN A 13 24.18 -8.66 -11.19
CA ASN A 13 23.84 -10.09 -11.05
C ASN A 13 24.73 -10.93 -10.09
N THR A 14 25.92 -10.46 -9.73
CA THR A 14 26.79 -11.10 -8.72
C THR A 14 26.76 -10.41 -7.35
N GLN A 15 26.13 -9.23 -7.24
CA GLN A 15 25.79 -8.58 -5.97
C GLN A 15 24.36 -8.90 -5.50
N GLU A 16 23.54 -9.53 -6.33
CA GLU A 16 22.13 -9.85 -6.04
C GLU A 16 21.94 -10.65 -4.74
N GLU A 17 22.69 -11.72 -4.51
CA GLU A 17 22.66 -12.43 -3.22
C GLU A 17 23.04 -11.54 -2.04
N ARG A 18 23.91 -10.54 -2.23
CA ARG A 18 24.34 -9.62 -1.16
C ARG A 18 23.32 -8.51 -0.92
N VAL A 19 22.65 -8.01 -1.95
CA VAL A 19 21.55 -7.05 -1.84
C VAL A 19 20.36 -7.71 -1.17
N LEU A 20 20.05 -8.95 -1.55
CA LEU A 20 19.08 -9.78 -0.85
C LEU A 20 19.54 -10.06 0.59
N ARG A 21 20.75 -10.55 0.85
CA ARG A 21 21.21 -10.74 2.26
C ARG A 21 21.23 -9.44 3.08
N ARG A 22 21.47 -8.26 2.48
CA ARG A 22 21.36 -6.95 3.15
C ARG A 22 19.92 -6.52 3.43
N HIS A 23 19.01 -6.72 2.48
CA HIS A 23 17.60 -6.33 2.63
C HIS A 23 16.74 -7.37 3.33
N PHE A 24 17.24 -8.61 3.44
CA PHE A 24 16.49 -9.76 3.91
C PHE A 24 17.10 -10.34 5.20
N GLY A 25 18.37 -10.10 5.54
CA GLY A 25 19.01 -10.80 6.66
C GLY A 25 19.36 -12.25 6.30
N ASN A 26 20.07 -12.96 7.19
CA ASN A 26 20.55 -14.32 6.94
C ASN A 26 19.41 -15.34 7.20
N TRP A 27 18.69 -15.77 6.15
CA TRP A 27 17.52 -16.66 6.28
C TRP A 27 17.82 -18.16 6.08
N ASP A 28 19.00 -18.52 5.57
CA ASP A 28 19.39 -19.92 5.34
C ASP A 28 19.86 -20.68 6.61
N SER A 29 19.63 -20.14 7.81
CA SER A 29 20.08 -20.77 9.06
C SER A 29 18.89 -21.04 9.99
N PRO A 30 18.45 -22.30 10.17
CA PRO A 30 17.35 -22.64 11.08
C PRO A 30 17.66 -22.44 12.58
N ASP A 31 18.90 -22.06 12.93
CA ASP A 31 19.37 -21.91 14.32
C ASP A 31 19.65 -20.46 14.75
N TYR A 32 18.71 -19.54 14.58
CA TYR A 32 18.85 -18.17 15.13
C TYR A 32 17.75 -17.81 16.13
N LEU A 33 17.80 -18.47 17.29
CA LEU A 33 17.22 -17.96 18.54
C LEU A 33 18.03 -16.74 19.00
N GLY A 34 17.66 -15.56 18.52
CA GLY A 34 18.21 -14.29 18.99
C GLY A 34 17.66 -13.94 20.37
N THR A 35 18.48 -14.14 21.40
CA THR A 35 18.22 -13.62 22.75
C THR A 35 18.16 -12.10 22.72
N SER A 36 16.97 -11.54 22.94
CA SER A 36 16.79 -10.12 23.24
C SER A 36 17.29 -9.84 24.66
N THR A 37 18.32 -9.00 24.78
CA THR A 37 18.79 -8.47 26.07
C THR A 37 17.74 -7.53 26.65
N THR A 38 16.98 -8.04 27.62
CA THR A 38 16.15 -7.23 28.51
C THR A 38 17.06 -6.51 29.52
N THR A 39 17.04 -5.18 29.50
CA THR A 39 17.60 -4.37 30.58
C THR A 39 16.48 -4.09 31.58
N GLU A 40 16.20 -5.06 32.44
CA GLU A 40 15.25 -4.89 33.54
C GLU A 40 15.89 -4.06 34.65
N THR A 41 15.35 -2.86 34.87
CA THR A 41 15.53 -2.13 36.14
C THR A 41 14.20 -2.20 36.88
N SER A 42 14.07 -3.19 37.75
CA SER A 42 12.93 -3.41 38.62
C SER A 42 12.79 -2.29 39.65
N THR A 43 11.60 -1.68 39.71
CA THR A 43 11.17 -0.74 40.76
C THR A 43 9.94 -1.32 41.46
N PRO A 44 9.77 -1.17 42.80
CA PRO A 44 8.81 -1.95 43.57
C PRO A 44 7.35 -1.54 43.34
N SER A 45 6.46 -2.54 43.29
CA SER A 45 5.01 -2.37 43.32
C SER A 45 4.56 -1.63 44.58
N ALA A 46 3.91 -0.48 44.37
CA ALA A 46 3.04 0.14 45.35
C ALA A 46 1.59 -0.22 44.99
N THR A 47 0.91 -0.89 45.91
CA THR A 47 -0.54 -1.07 45.91
C THR A 47 -1.17 0.31 46.08
N ILE A 48 -1.88 0.81 45.06
CA ILE A 48 -2.62 2.07 45.13
C ILE A 48 -4.10 1.73 45.20
N ASP A 49 -4.72 2.18 46.30
CA ASP A 49 -6.15 2.13 46.56
C ASP A 49 -6.93 2.84 45.44
N SER A 50 -7.99 2.15 45.01
CA SER A 50 -8.99 2.62 44.07
C SER A 50 -9.90 3.66 44.74
N ASP A 51 -9.54 4.94 44.64
CA ASP A 51 -10.48 6.07 44.80
C ASP A 51 -9.84 7.37 44.28
N LEU A 52 -9.79 7.51 42.95
CA LEU A 52 -9.47 8.76 42.27
C LEU A 52 -10.50 8.97 41.16
N SER A 53 -11.48 9.82 41.46
CA SER A 53 -12.38 10.43 40.49
C SER A 53 -11.55 11.05 39.36
N SER A 54 -11.74 10.52 38.16
CA SER A 54 -11.17 11.03 36.91
C SER A 54 -11.42 12.53 36.77
N PRO A 55 -10.40 13.36 36.51
CA PRO A 55 -10.58 14.78 36.27
C PRO A 55 -11.45 14.97 35.02
N ASP A 56 -12.43 15.85 35.15
CA ASP A 56 -13.42 16.18 34.14
C ASP A 56 -12.73 16.77 32.89
N THR A 57 -12.47 15.92 31.89
CA THR A 57 -11.76 16.29 30.63
C THR A 57 -12.58 17.21 29.72
N SER A 58 -13.83 17.52 30.10
CA SER A 58 -14.74 18.37 29.34
C SER A 58 -14.28 19.84 29.23
N THR A 59 -13.51 20.33 30.20
CA THR A 59 -13.14 21.75 30.28
C THR A 59 -11.98 22.18 29.37
N VAL A 60 -11.13 21.23 28.94
CA VAL A 60 -10.00 21.53 28.06
C VAL A 60 -10.47 21.79 26.62
N ASP A 61 -11.45 21.02 26.15
CA ASP A 61 -11.98 21.08 24.77
C ASP A 61 -12.74 22.40 24.49
N GLU A 62 -13.48 22.95 25.48
CA GLU A 62 -14.18 24.24 25.29
C GLU A 62 -13.21 25.41 25.09
N SER A 63 -12.09 25.43 25.83
CA SER A 63 -11.10 26.52 25.73
C SER A 63 -10.36 26.53 24.40
N GLU A 64 -10.06 25.35 23.83
CA GLU A 64 -9.42 25.23 22.53
C GLU A 64 -10.35 25.68 21.41
N ARG A 65 -11.64 25.30 21.48
CA ARG A 65 -12.66 25.76 20.51
C ARG A 65 -12.88 27.26 20.55
N GLU A 66 -12.88 27.87 21.74
CA GLU A 66 -13.01 29.33 21.86
C GLU A 66 -11.82 30.06 21.23
N LEU A 67 -10.60 29.58 21.48
CA LEU A 67 -9.39 30.14 20.88
C LEU A 67 -9.40 29.99 19.35
N GLU A 68 -9.82 28.84 18.82
CA GLU A 68 -9.94 28.61 17.38
C GLU A 68 -10.91 29.61 16.73
N ASN A 69 -12.05 29.87 17.37
CA ASN A 69 -13.04 30.84 16.89
C ASN A 69 -12.50 32.28 16.89
N ILE A 70 -11.72 32.67 17.91
CA ILE A 70 -11.07 33.99 17.97
C ILE A 70 -10.05 34.13 16.83
N ILE A 71 -9.24 33.10 16.60
CA ILE A 71 -8.23 33.09 15.53
C ILE A 71 -8.91 33.19 14.15
N ARG A 72 -9.95 32.40 13.89
CA ARG A 72 -10.73 32.44 12.64
C ARG A 72 -11.32 33.84 12.39
N THR A 73 -11.98 34.41 13.40
CA THR A 73 -12.56 35.77 13.31
C THR A 73 -11.49 36.81 12.97
N ARG A 74 -10.32 36.73 13.61
CA ARG A 74 -9.25 37.70 13.37
C ARG A 74 -8.64 37.56 11.97
N ILE A 75 -8.51 36.34 11.46
CA ILE A 75 -8.07 36.08 10.08
C ILE A 75 -9.06 36.71 9.11
N ASP A 76 -10.37 36.54 9.33
CA ASP A 76 -11.40 37.10 8.45
C ASP A 76 -11.38 38.64 8.44
N GLU A 77 -11.24 39.27 9.61
CA GLU A 77 -11.07 40.73 9.71
C GLU A 77 -9.84 41.22 8.94
N LEU A 78 -8.70 40.53 9.09
CA LEU A 78 -7.47 40.87 8.39
C LEU A 78 -7.64 40.69 6.87
N LEU A 79 -8.28 39.61 6.42
CA LEU A 79 -8.57 39.37 5.01
C LEU A 79 -9.51 40.44 4.43
N GLN A 80 -10.52 40.87 5.18
CA GLN A 80 -11.44 41.93 4.77
C GLN A 80 -10.76 43.31 4.72
N SER A 81 -9.73 43.53 5.54
CA SER A 81 -8.97 44.79 5.54
C SER A 81 -8.02 44.96 4.33
N LEU A 82 -7.74 43.88 3.60
CA LEU A 82 -6.87 43.92 2.42
C LEU A 82 -7.60 44.47 1.18
N PRO A 83 -6.93 45.28 0.33
CA PRO A 83 -7.46 45.63 -0.99
C PRO A 83 -7.78 44.38 -1.82
N ASN A 84 -8.85 44.43 -2.62
CA ASN A 84 -9.35 43.28 -3.38
C ASN A 84 -8.26 42.52 -4.17
N GLU A 85 -7.37 43.23 -4.84
CA GLU A 85 -6.28 42.62 -5.63
C GLU A 85 -5.30 41.84 -4.74
N ARG A 86 -4.94 42.39 -3.57
CA ARG A 86 -4.07 41.71 -2.61
C ARG A 86 -4.77 40.54 -1.93
N ARG A 87 -6.07 40.66 -1.67
CA ARG A 87 -6.88 39.58 -1.11
C ARG A 87 -6.97 38.40 -2.08
N ILE A 88 -7.22 38.66 -3.38
CA ILE A 88 -7.24 37.60 -4.40
C ILE A 88 -5.87 36.96 -4.54
N GLY A 89 -4.79 37.75 -4.62
CA GLY A 89 -3.43 37.23 -4.69
C GLY A 89 -3.05 36.39 -3.47
N PHE A 90 -3.37 36.87 -2.26
CA PHE A 90 -3.13 36.14 -1.01
C PHE A 90 -3.94 34.86 -0.95
N LEU A 91 -5.23 34.89 -1.30
CA LEU A 91 -6.07 33.69 -1.33
C LEU A 91 -5.56 32.69 -2.35
N ALA A 92 -5.17 33.13 -3.55
CA ALA A 92 -4.59 32.26 -4.57
C ALA A 92 -3.25 31.64 -4.13
N GLU A 93 -2.37 32.43 -3.51
CA GLU A 93 -1.10 31.94 -2.95
C GLU A 93 -1.34 30.97 -1.79
N MET A 94 -2.32 31.26 -0.93
CA MET A 94 -2.67 30.41 0.20
C MET A 94 -3.35 29.12 -0.27
N LEU A 95 -4.17 29.15 -1.33
CA LEU A 95 -4.74 27.97 -1.99
C LEU A 95 -3.64 27.15 -2.68
N GLN A 96 -2.73 27.79 -3.42
CA GLN A 96 -1.57 27.10 -4.00
C GLN A 96 -0.68 26.48 -2.92
N LYS A 97 -0.43 27.20 -1.82
CA LYS A 97 0.30 26.65 -0.68
C LYS A 97 -0.46 25.49 -0.06
N LYS A 98 -1.76 25.61 0.21
CA LYS A 98 -2.60 24.51 0.71
C LYS A 98 -2.57 23.28 -0.19
N LEU A 99 -2.73 23.46 -1.50
CA LEU A 99 -2.68 22.40 -2.51
C LEU A 99 -1.27 21.80 -2.64
N ALA A 100 -0.22 22.58 -2.45
CA ALA A 100 1.16 22.11 -2.41
C ALA A 100 1.54 21.42 -1.08
N LEU A 101 0.77 21.62 0.00
CA LEU A 101 1.23 21.32 1.36
C LEU A 101 0.98 19.90 1.86
N VAL A 102 0.27 19.04 1.13
CA VAL A 102 0.19 17.62 1.49
C VAL A 102 0.27 16.78 0.22
N LYS A 103 1.48 16.50 -0.23
CA LYS A 103 1.69 15.38 -1.16
C LYS A 103 1.49 14.06 -0.42
N PRO A 104 0.94 13.02 -1.08
CA PRO A 104 0.88 11.72 -0.47
C PRO A 104 2.29 11.23 -0.12
N CYS A 105 2.40 10.45 0.95
CA CYS A 105 3.68 9.85 1.33
C CYS A 105 3.59 8.33 1.37
N VAL A 106 4.68 7.69 0.98
CA VAL A 106 4.79 6.23 0.95
C VAL A 106 5.54 5.77 2.19
N GLY A 107 5.05 4.72 2.84
CA GLY A 107 5.78 4.02 3.89
C GLY A 107 5.70 2.50 3.72
N THR A 108 6.42 1.81 4.58
CA THR A 108 6.56 0.35 4.55
C THR A 108 6.54 -0.18 5.97
N VAL A 109 5.96 -1.36 6.16
CA VAL A 109 5.97 -2.08 7.42
C VAL A 109 6.15 -3.58 7.17
N ASN A 110 6.81 -4.26 8.11
CA ASN A 110 6.96 -5.71 8.13
C ASN A 110 6.22 -6.24 9.35
N PHE A 111 5.28 -7.16 9.14
CA PHE A 111 4.68 -7.93 10.21
C PHE A 111 5.56 -9.15 10.48
N PRO A 112 6.18 -9.27 11.67
CA PRO A 112 6.92 -10.45 12.04
C PRO A 112 5.96 -11.62 12.26
N GLY A 113 6.37 -12.81 11.83
CA GLY A 113 5.50 -13.99 11.81
C GLY A 113 5.08 -14.53 13.17
N ASP A 114 5.80 -14.21 14.24
CA ASP A 114 5.63 -14.99 15.47
C ASP A 114 4.49 -14.51 16.37
N GLU A 115 4.13 -13.21 16.39
CA GLU A 115 3.10 -12.70 17.34
C GLU A 115 2.39 -11.41 16.92
N ALA A 116 2.93 -10.61 16.00
CA ALA A 116 2.42 -9.27 15.75
C ALA A 116 1.37 -9.27 14.63
N THR A 117 0.09 -9.34 15.03
CA THR A 117 -1.06 -9.05 14.14
C THR A 117 -1.31 -7.55 13.97
N SER A 118 -0.51 -6.70 14.63
CA SER A 118 -0.75 -5.27 14.73
C SER A 118 0.57 -4.50 14.77
N MET A 119 0.66 -3.47 13.93
CA MET A 119 1.70 -2.47 13.95
C MET A 119 1.07 -1.17 14.44
N ARG A 120 1.41 -0.76 15.66
CA ARG A 120 0.73 0.33 16.36
C ARG A 120 1.52 1.63 16.34
N ASN A 121 0.81 2.74 16.46
CA ASN A 121 1.36 4.09 16.61
C ASN A 121 2.32 4.49 15.47
N ILE A 122 2.03 4.05 14.24
CA ILE A 122 2.77 4.45 13.05
C ILE A 122 2.54 5.95 12.86
N GLN A 123 3.63 6.72 12.82
CA GLN A 123 3.55 8.17 12.62
C GLN A 123 3.23 8.47 11.15
N TYR A 124 2.29 9.38 10.91
CA TYR A 124 2.15 10.01 9.60
C TYR A 124 3.43 10.78 9.26
N LYS A 125 3.91 10.70 8.01
CA LYS A 125 5.16 11.39 7.63
C LYS A 125 4.92 12.87 7.36
N ASN A 126 3.77 13.20 6.78
CA ASN A 126 3.39 14.57 6.44
C ASN A 126 2.19 14.98 7.28
N LEU A 127 2.44 15.43 8.50
CA LEU A 127 1.40 16.00 9.35
C LEU A 127 1.29 17.48 9.09
N ASN A 128 0.08 17.90 8.74
CA ASN A 128 -0.28 19.29 8.85
C ASN A 128 -1.55 19.40 9.71
N PRO A 129 -1.46 20.03 10.89
CA PRO A 129 -2.56 20.09 11.86
C PRO A 129 -3.79 20.84 11.35
N ALA A 130 -3.68 21.54 10.22
CA ALA A 130 -4.81 22.21 9.57
C ALA A 130 -5.70 21.26 8.74
N PHE A 131 -5.30 20.00 8.55
CA PHE A 131 -6.03 19.03 7.72
C PHE A 131 -6.72 17.97 8.57
N ALA A 132 -7.74 17.33 7.98
CA ALA A 132 -8.38 16.19 8.60
C ALA A 132 -7.41 15.00 8.67
N ILE A 133 -7.79 13.99 9.46
CA ILE A 133 -7.04 12.75 9.63
C ILE A 133 -6.72 12.15 8.24
N PRO A 134 -5.44 11.96 7.88
CA PRO A 134 -5.05 11.43 6.58
C PRO A 134 -5.60 10.03 6.34
N SER A 135 -6.03 9.75 5.11
CA SER A 135 -6.44 8.40 4.73
C SER A 135 -5.22 7.51 4.47
N ILE A 136 -5.32 6.22 4.78
CA ILE A 136 -4.28 5.23 4.51
C ILE A 136 -4.78 4.19 3.52
N LEU A 137 -4.05 4.03 2.41
CA LEU A 137 -4.19 2.93 1.48
C LEU A 137 -3.06 1.93 1.68
N THR A 138 -3.32 0.63 1.50
CA THR A 138 -2.35 -0.44 1.72
C THR A 138 -2.10 -1.26 0.46
N ALA A 139 -0.89 -1.81 0.33
CA ALA A 139 -0.46 -2.61 -0.80
C ALA A 139 0.43 -3.76 -0.30
N LEU A 140 -0.06 -4.99 -0.43
CA LEU A 140 0.69 -6.19 -0.12
C LEU A 140 1.86 -6.31 -1.11
N SER A 141 3.07 -6.41 -0.56
CA SER A 141 4.31 -6.44 -1.35
C SER A 141 5.17 -7.66 -1.03
N GLY A 142 4.70 -8.55 -0.16
CA GLY A 142 5.32 -9.85 0.00
C GLY A 142 4.73 -10.63 1.15
N PHE A 143 4.89 -11.95 1.09
CA PHE A 143 4.53 -12.85 2.16
C PHE A 143 5.38 -14.13 2.13
N SER A 144 5.39 -14.86 3.24
CA SER A 144 5.95 -16.20 3.40
C SER A 144 4.90 -17.08 4.06
N ILE A 145 4.38 -18.07 3.32
CA ILE A 145 3.34 -18.96 3.83
C ILE A 145 3.76 -20.41 3.59
N PRO A 146 3.85 -21.25 4.65
CA PRO A 146 4.13 -22.67 4.52
C PRO A 146 3.16 -23.43 3.60
N ALA A 147 3.65 -24.46 2.91
CA ALA A 147 2.86 -25.26 1.95
C ALA A 147 1.56 -25.84 2.53
N PHE A 148 1.58 -26.20 3.82
CA PHE A 148 0.47 -26.85 4.50
C PHE A 148 -0.59 -25.88 5.05
N GLU A 149 -0.51 -24.60 4.73
CA GLU A 149 -1.37 -23.58 5.31
C GLU A 149 -2.10 -22.75 4.27
N ASP A 150 -3.37 -22.51 4.55
CA ASP A 150 -4.17 -21.61 3.76
C ASP A 150 -3.60 -20.20 3.86
N ILE A 151 -3.53 -19.51 2.71
CA ILE A 151 -3.38 -18.06 2.73
C ILE A 151 -4.72 -17.50 3.13
N ASP A 152 -4.77 -16.76 4.21
CA ASP A 152 -6.02 -16.18 4.70
C ASP A 152 -5.68 -14.91 5.47
N LEU A 153 -5.28 -13.87 4.74
CA LEU A 153 -4.77 -12.65 5.33
C LEU A 153 -5.24 -11.41 4.58
N TYR A 154 -5.57 -10.36 5.31
CA TYR A 154 -5.78 -9.02 4.78
C TYR A 154 -5.26 -7.97 5.75
N VAL A 155 -4.92 -6.82 5.19
CA VAL A 155 -4.40 -5.68 5.94
C VAL A 155 -5.37 -4.52 5.83
N PHE A 156 -5.59 -3.82 6.93
CA PHE A 156 -6.37 -2.59 6.93
C PHE A 156 -5.88 -1.64 8.02
N CYS A 157 -6.21 -0.37 7.85
CA CYS A 157 -5.88 0.68 8.79
C CYS A 157 -6.95 0.81 9.89
N THR A 158 -6.53 1.04 11.13
CA THR A 158 -7.41 1.29 12.28
C THR A 158 -6.82 2.35 13.19
N ASN A 159 -7.58 2.76 14.22
CA ASN A 159 -7.13 3.66 15.29
C ASN A 159 -6.43 4.92 14.75
N GLN A 160 -6.95 5.48 13.67
CA GLN A 160 -6.41 6.69 13.07
C GLN A 160 -6.66 7.87 13.99
N GLN A 161 -5.58 8.53 14.41
CA GLN A 161 -5.56 9.70 15.26
C GLN A 161 -4.96 10.88 14.48
N TYR A 162 -4.77 12.02 15.13
CA TYR A 162 -4.18 13.18 14.44
C TYR A 162 -2.71 13.01 14.07
N SER A 163 -1.94 12.20 14.80
CA SER A 163 -0.50 12.02 14.58
C SER A 163 -0.09 10.59 14.23
N THR A 164 -0.96 9.62 14.49
CA THR A 164 -0.66 8.20 14.34
C THR A 164 -1.82 7.41 13.75
N PHE A 165 -1.49 6.22 13.27
CA PHE A 165 -2.45 5.18 12.92
C PHE A 165 -1.88 3.79 13.24
N ASP A 166 -2.74 2.79 13.22
CA ASP A 166 -2.35 1.40 13.33
C ASP A 166 -2.61 0.68 12.01
N LEU A 167 -1.79 -0.33 11.69
CA LEU A 167 -2.07 -1.33 10.67
C LEU A 167 -2.33 -2.67 11.34
N LEU A 168 -3.44 -3.32 10.96
CA LEU A 168 -3.80 -4.65 11.44
C LEU A 168 -3.73 -5.66 10.32
N LEU A 169 -3.04 -6.77 10.59
CA LEU A 169 -3.09 -7.99 9.80
C LEU A 169 -4.16 -8.90 10.42
N LYS A 170 -5.20 -9.21 9.65
CA LYS A 170 -6.30 -10.10 10.07
C LYS A 170 -6.46 -11.26 9.11
N LYS A 171 -7.18 -12.28 9.56
CA LYS A 171 -7.64 -13.42 8.76
C LYS A 171 -9.15 -13.31 8.51
N TRP A 172 -9.66 -13.88 7.43
CA TRP A 172 -11.11 -14.02 7.25
C TRP A 172 -11.66 -15.16 8.13
N SER A 173 -10.92 -16.26 8.25
CA SER A 173 -11.28 -17.40 9.10
C SER A 173 -10.83 -17.21 10.54
N PRO A 174 -11.65 -17.60 11.54
CA PRO A 174 -11.32 -17.52 12.97
C PRO A 174 -10.34 -18.60 13.45
N THR A 175 -9.63 -19.30 12.55
CA THR A 175 -8.72 -20.38 12.93
C THR A 175 -7.58 -19.88 13.83
N THR A 176 -7.25 -20.66 14.86
CA THR A 176 -6.38 -20.25 15.98
C THR A 176 -4.89 -20.30 15.69
N PHE A 177 -4.48 -20.82 14.54
CA PHE A 177 -3.06 -20.89 14.18
C PHE A 177 -2.68 -19.65 13.38
N VAL A 178 -1.86 -18.77 13.96
CA VAL A 178 -1.11 -17.74 13.24
C VAL A 178 0.28 -18.32 13.04
N PRO A 179 0.60 -18.81 11.85
CA PRO A 179 1.93 -19.32 11.54
C PRO A 179 2.95 -18.21 11.54
N SER A 180 4.22 -18.58 11.48
CA SER A 180 5.37 -17.71 11.23
C SER A 180 5.28 -17.04 9.85
N GLN A 181 4.35 -16.10 9.70
CA GLN A 181 4.07 -15.39 8.45
C GLN A 181 4.85 -14.10 8.40
N PHE A 182 5.88 -14.05 7.56
CA PHE A 182 6.42 -12.76 7.15
C PHE A 182 5.40 -12.11 6.22
N VAL A 183 4.92 -10.90 6.54
CA VAL A 183 4.05 -10.12 5.64
C VAL A 183 4.64 -8.72 5.46
N HIS A 184 4.92 -8.35 4.22
CA HIS A 184 5.46 -7.05 3.84
C HIS A 184 4.36 -6.20 3.22
N VAL A 185 4.17 -5.00 3.77
CA VAL A 185 3.10 -4.10 3.36
C VAL A 185 3.69 -2.73 3.10
N ASN A 186 3.40 -2.19 1.92
CA ASN A 186 3.58 -0.78 1.65
C ASN A 186 2.26 -0.05 1.92
N TRP A 187 2.35 1.20 2.32
CA TRP A 187 1.18 2.04 2.58
C TRP A 187 1.37 3.43 2.00
N LEU A 188 0.25 4.06 1.66
CA LEU A 188 0.18 5.39 1.12
C LEU A 188 -0.70 6.25 2.03
N GLN A 189 -0.11 7.28 2.61
CA GLN A 189 -0.86 8.33 3.29
C GLN A 189 -1.35 9.33 2.26
N LEU A 190 -2.65 9.48 2.17
CA LEU A 190 -3.32 10.48 1.34
C LEU A 190 -3.79 11.65 2.21
N PRO A 191 -3.79 12.88 1.68
CA PRO A 191 -4.33 14.05 2.39
C PRO A 191 -5.75 13.76 2.89
N GLY A 192 -6.01 14.06 4.17
CA GLY A 192 -7.32 13.91 4.76
C GLY A 192 -8.21 15.12 4.52
N GLY A 193 -9.51 14.90 4.37
CA GLY A 193 -10.53 15.96 4.35
C GLY A 193 -11.66 15.66 3.38
N ASP A 194 -12.89 15.95 3.80
CA ASP A 194 -14.04 16.10 2.89
C ASP A 194 -13.84 17.41 2.10
N HIS A 195 -12.86 17.43 1.20
CA HIS A 195 -12.69 18.50 0.24
C HIS A 195 -13.71 18.36 -0.90
N GLN A 196 -15.00 18.19 -0.57
CA GLN A 196 -16.07 18.11 -1.58
C GLN A 196 -16.11 19.35 -2.49
N ASP A 197 -15.59 20.48 -2.00
CA ASP A 197 -15.57 21.76 -2.71
C ASP A 197 -14.30 22.01 -3.55
N GLU A 198 -13.24 21.20 -3.40
CA GLU A 198 -12.03 21.28 -4.24
C GLU A 198 -11.98 20.06 -5.18
N LEU A 199 -11.46 20.24 -6.40
CA LEU A 199 -11.35 19.14 -7.36
C LEU A 199 -10.54 17.99 -6.74
N PRO A 200 -11.04 16.75 -6.77
CA PRO A 200 -10.44 15.66 -6.02
C PRO A 200 -9.19 15.24 -6.78
N LEU A 201 -8.02 15.67 -6.30
CA LEU A 201 -6.75 15.26 -6.91
C LEU A 201 -6.51 13.75 -6.73
N TRP A 202 -7.08 13.19 -5.66
CA TRP A 202 -6.96 11.79 -5.28
C TRP A 202 -8.31 11.26 -4.83
N GLN A 203 -8.69 10.09 -5.31
CA GLN A 203 -9.80 9.30 -4.79
C GLN A 203 -9.31 7.87 -4.62
N HIS A 204 -9.76 7.19 -3.57
CA HIS A 204 -9.28 5.85 -3.26
C HIS A 204 -10.38 5.07 -2.57
N GLY A 205 -10.18 3.76 -2.49
CA GLY A 205 -11.08 2.88 -1.77
C GLY A 205 -10.62 1.44 -1.82
N GLU A 206 -11.51 0.56 -1.40
CA GLU A 206 -11.27 -0.87 -1.37
C GLU A 206 -12.45 -1.60 -2.01
N TRP A 207 -12.16 -2.73 -2.64
CA TRP A 207 -13.15 -3.72 -3.05
C TRP A 207 -12.81 -5.04 -2.36
N ASP A 208 -13.75 -5.53 -1.56
CA ASP A 208 -13.65 -6.83 -0.89
C ASP A 208 -14.51 -7.84 -1.65
N PHE A 209 -13.88 -8.92 -2.08
CA PHE A 209 -14.48 -10.02 -2.79
C PHE A 209 -14.38 -11.27 -1.92
N ALA A 210 -15.01 -11.25 -0.74
CA ALA A 210 -15.13 -12.40 0.18
C ALA A 210 -16.52 -13.04 0.13
N ASP A 211 -17.58 -12.26 -0.05
CA ASP A 211 -18.97 -12.73 0.05
C ASP A 211 -19.50 -13.42 -1.22
N GLU A 212 -18.83 -13.26 -2.37
CA GLU A 212 -19.28 -13.78 -3.67
C GLU A 212 -18.65 -15.15 -4.04
N LEU A 213 -17.66 -15.63 -3.29
CA LEU A 213 -16.82 -16.79 -3.65
C LEU A 213 -17.32 -18.16 -3.19
N GLU A 214 -18.31 -18.25 -2.29
CA GLU A 214 -19.01 -19.54 -2.06
C GLU A 214 -19.60 -20.12 -3.37
N TYR A 215 -19.79 -19.27 -4.39
CA TYR A 215 -20.29 -19.65 -5.70
C TYR A 215 -19.22 -20.20 -6.65
N PHE A 216 -17.97 -19.72 -6.61
CA PHE A 216 -16.93 -20.09 -7.57
C PHE A 216 -16.15 -21.35 -7.21
N ALA A 217 -16.13 -21.74 -5.93
CA ALA A 217 -15.55 -23.00 -5.46
C ALA A 217 -16.24 -24.27 -6.03
N ARG A 218 -17.31 -24.12 -6.83
CA ARG A 218 -18.04 -25.22 -7.49
C ARG A 218 -17.82 -25.33 -8.98
N LEU A 219 -16.95 -24.52 -9.59
CA LEU A 219 -16.51 -24.74 -10.97
C LEU A 219 -15.48 -25.89 -11.00
N GLU A 220 -15.88 -27.04 -10.47
CA GLU A 220 -15.17 -28.30 -10.68
C GLU A 220 -15.32 -28.65 -12.18
N GLU A 221 -14.19 -28.92 -12.84
CA GLU A 221 -14.08 -29.56 -14.18
C GLU A 221 -14.19 -28.70 -15.45
N GLY A 222 -13.60 -27.50 -15.48
CA GLY A 222 -13.31 -26.84 -16.76
C GLY A 222 -12.09 -25.92 -16.71
N ASP A 223 -11.34 -25.82 -17.82
CA ASP A 223 -10.21 -24.90 -18.09
C ASP A 223 -10.60 -23.39 -18.03
N GLY A 224 -11.57 -23.04 -17.19
CA GLY A 224 -12.25 -21.77 -17.20
C GLY A 224 -11.48 -20.71 -16.44
N LEU A 225 -10.93 -19.75 -17.17
CA LEU A 225 -10.69 -18.40 -16.66
C LEU A 225 -11.94 -17.94 -15.89
N VAL A 226 -11.79 -17.68 -14.60
CA VAL A 226 -12.81 -17.04 -13.76
C VAL A 226 -12.48 -15.57 -13.69
N ASN A 227 -13.39 -14.73 -14.19
CA ASN A 227 -13.27 -13.29 -14.08
C ASN A 227 -14.40 -12.72 -13.21
N SER A 228 -14.04 -11.77 -12.36
CA SER A 228 -14.97 -10.94 -11.61
C SER A 228 -14.66 -9.48 -11.91
N THR A 229 -15.70 -8.67 -12.03
CA THR A 229 -15.56 -7.25 -12.32
C THR A 229 -16.54 -6.44 -11.49
N THR A 230 -16.10 -5.28 -10.97
CA THR A 230 -16.98 -4.33 -10.30
C THR A 230 -16.79 -2.92 -10.83
N TRP A 231 -17.91 -2.21 -11.00
CA TRP A 231 -17.87 -0.80 -11.34
C TRP A 231 -17.70 0.05 -10.09
N ILE A 232 -16.62 0.82 -10.03
CA ILE A 232 -16.36 1.78 -8.98
C ILE A 232 -16.81 3.16 -9.45
N GLN A 233 -17.87 3.65 -8.82
CA GLN A 233 -18.32 5.04 -8.98
C GLN A 233 -17.44 5.94 -8.11
N PHE A 234 -16.74 6.89 -8.72
CA PHE A 234 -16.00 7.90 -7.98
C PHE A 234 -16.98 8.81 -7.23
N PRO A 235 -16.73 9.11 -5.93
CA PRO A 235 -17.51 10.09 -5.17
C PRO A 235 -17.67 11.42 -5.90
N GLN A 236 -16.66 11.84 -6.65
CA GLN A 236 -16.69 13.06 -7.45
C GLN A 236 -16.05 12.82 -8.82
N CYS A 237 -16.61 13.41 -9.87
CA CYS A 237 -16.03 13.27 -11.20
C CYS A 237 -14.72 14.06 -11.32
N PHE A 238 -13.73 13.48 -12.00
CA PHE A 238 -12.54 14.20 -12.44
C PHE A 238 -12.86 15.09 -13.66
N GLU A 239 -12.01 16.08 -13.95
CA GLU A 239 -12.15 16.92 -15.15
C GLU A 239 -11.83 16.14 -16.45
N SER A 240 -10.95 15.15 -16.34
CA SER A 240 -10.54 14.25 -17.42
C SER A 240 -10.49 12.82 -16.89
N THR A 241 -10.39 11.83 -17.78
CA THR A 241 -10.18 10.44 -17.36
C THR A 241 -8.95 10.35 -16.44
N PRO A 242 -9.10 9.87 -15.19
CA PRO A 242 -7.99 9.73 -14.26
C PRO A 242 -7.14 8.51 -14.60
N GLU A 243 -5.94 8.48 -14.05
CA GLU A 243 -5.18 7.24 -13.94
C GLU A 243 -5.67 6.46 -12.72
N VAL A 244 -5.83 5.14 -12.88
CA VAL A 244 -6.30 4.25 -11.81
C VAL A 244 -5.31 3.13 -11.61
N VAL A 245 -4.87 2.93 -10.36
CA VAL A 245 -3.93 1.89 -9.97
C VAL A 245 -4.58 1.01 -8.92
N VAL A 246 -4.33 -0.30 -9.00
CA VAL A 246 -4.86 -1.29 -8.08
C VAL A 246 -3.74 -2.08 -7.42
N PHE A 247 -3.95 -2.45 -6.16
CA PHE A 247 -3.03 -3.26 -5.38
C PHE A 247 -3.83 -4.33 -4.63
N VAL A 248 -3.27 -5.54 -4.53
CA VAL A 248 -3.80 -6.51 -3.58
C VAL A 248 -3.46 -6.04 -2.16
N ASN A 249 -4.42 -6.10 -1.25
CA ASN A 249 -4.18 -5.91 0.18
C ASN A 249 -4.76 -7.02 1.06
N GLY A 250 -5.34 -8.06 0.46
CA GLY A 250 -5.67 -9.31 1.13
C GLY A 250 -5.90 -10.46 0.16
N ILE A 251 -5.58 -11.67 0.60
CA ILE A 251 -5.67 -12.92 -0.16
C ILE A 251 -6.22 -14.04 0.75
N GLY A 252 -7.26 -14.71 0.29
CA GLY A 252 -7.75 -15.98 0.83
C GLY A 252 -7.62 -17.08 -0.23
N CYS A 253 -6.74 -18.04 -0.04
CA CYS A 253 -6.48 -19.14 -0.97
C CYS A 253 -6.25 -20.45 -0.20
N SER A 254 -6.76 -21.55 -0.75
CA SER A 254 -6.54 -22.88 -0.18
C SER A 254 -5.09 -23.32 -0.35
N ASN A 255 -4.56 -24.06 0.63
CA ASN A 255 -3.19 -24.57 0.60
C ASN A 255 -2.94 -25.61 -0.51
N ASP A 256 -3.97 -26.37 -0.87
CA ASP A 256 -3.99 -27.48 -1.82
C ASP A 256 -4.24 -27.05 -3.27
N SER A 257 -4.18 -25.75 -3.55
CA SER A 257 -4.38 -25.18 -4.87
C SER A 257 -3.36 -24.11 -5.20
N ASP A 258 -3.04 -23.99 -6.48
CA ASP A 258 -2.12 -22.96 -6.96
C ASP A 258 -2.67 -21.57 -6.63
N LEU A 259 -1.79 -20.63 -6.30
CA LEU A 259 -2.16 -19.24 -6.09
C LEU A 259 -2.01 -18.48 -7.42
N ARG A 260 -3.14 -18.22 -8.08
CA ARG A 260 -3.20 -17.48 -9.34
C ARG A 260 -4.19 -16.35 -9.27
N PHE A 261 -3.74 -15.15 -9.58
CA PHE A 261 -4.65 -14.04 -9.86
C PHE A 261 -3.99 -12.96 -10.72
N HIS A 262 -4.84 -12.14 -11.34
CA HIS A 262 -4.47 -10.89 -11.96
C HIS A 262 -5.52 -9.83 -11.63
N ILE A 263 -5.09 -8.66 -11.15
CA ILE A 263 -5.96 -7.52 -10.89
C ILE A 263 -5.53 -6.31 -11.72
N TYR A 264 -6.50 -5.60 -12.28
CA TYR A 264 -6.25 -4.39 -13.06
C TYR A 264 -7.51 -3.51 -13.14
N ALA A 265 -7.29 -2.22 -13.37
CA ALA A 265 -8.36 -1.28 -13.71
C ALA A 265 -8.55 -1.21 -15.24
N SER A 266 -9.79 -1.07 -15.69
CA SER A 266 -10.14 -0.89 -17.09
C SER A 266 -11.34 0.06 -17.22
N GLN A 267 -11.66 0.48 -18.44
CA GLN A 267 -12.81 1.34 -18.73
C GLN A 267 -12.85 2.61 -17.88
N ASN A 268 -11.69 3.23 -17.67
CA ASN A 268 -11.57 4.45 -16.87
C ASN A 268 -12.35 5.59 -17.54
N THR A 269 -13.23 6.22 -16.77
CA THR A 269 -14.00 7.40 -17.15
C THR A 269 -13.82 8.48 -16.08
N PRO A 270 -14.17 9.74 -16.35
CA PRO A 270 -14.12 10.79 -15.33
C PRO A 270 -14.95 10.46 -14.07
N SER A 271 -16.02 9.66 -14.19
CA SER A 271 -16.95 9.35 -13.10
C SER A 271 -16.70 8.00 -12.42
N GLY A 272 -15.82 7.15 -12.95
CA GLY A 272 -15.61 5.82 -12.41
C GLY A 272 -14.70 4.94 -13.25
N CYS A 273 -14.46 3.73 -12.79
CA CYS A 273 -13.66 2.73 -13.48
C CYS A 273 -14.19 1.31 -13.22
N MET A 274 -13.79 0.36 -14.05
CA MET A 274 -14.02 -1.07 -13.83
C MET A 274 -12.79 -1.67 -13.15
N LEU A 275 -12.95 -2.29 -11.98
CA LEU A 275 -11.91 -3.15 -11.41
C LEU A 275 -12.15 -4.58 -11.89
N ASN A 276 -11.08 -5.25 -12.29
CA ASN A 276 -11.10 -6.59 -12.84
C ASN A 276 -10.23 -7.48 -11.94
N PHE A 277 -10.72 -8.69 -11.70
CA PHE A 277 -10.03 -9.76 -11.00
C PHE A 277 -10.17 -11.02 -11.85
N ASP A 278 -9.06 -11.59 -12.28
CA ASP A 278 -9.00 -12.81 -13.04
C ASP A 278 -8.25 -13.88 -12.23
N THR A 279 -8.74 -15.11 -12.23
CA THR A 279 -8.04 -16.31 -11.76
C THR A 279 -8.24 -17.45 -12.77
N TRP A 280 -7.38 -18.45 -12.79
CA TRP A 280 -7.39 -19.49 -13.83
C TRP A 280 -6.94 -20.85 -13.31
N GLU A 281 -7.22 -21.87 -14.13
CA GLU A 281 -6.86 -23.26 -13.88
C GLU A 281 -7.37 -23.78 -12.52
N SER A 282 -6.54 -24.50 -11.77
CA SER A 282 -6.88 -25.19 -10.52
C SER A 282 -6.92 -24.28 -9.27
N SER A 283 -6.83 -22.96 -9.41
CA SER A 283 -6.76 -22.06 -8.27
C SER A 283 -8.06 -22.00 -7.45
N THR A 284 -7.94 -22.24 -6.15
CA THR A 284 -9.07 -22.11 -5.20
C THR A 284 -8.90 -20.83 -4.38
N LEU A 285 -9.24 -19.69 -5.00
CA LEU A 285 -9.29 -18.40 -4.31
C LEU A 285 -10.65 -18.26 -3.60
N ARG A 286 -10.64 -18.06 -2.28
CA ARG A 286 -11.83 -17.88 -1.41
C ARG A 286 -12.11 -16.43 -1.07
N SER A 287 -11.10 -15.57 -1.08
CA SER A 287 -11.28 -14.12 -0.93
C SER A 287 -10.14 -13.36 -1.61
N ILE A 288 -10.45 -12.15 -2.08
CA ILE A 288 -9.42 -11.16 -2.43
C ILE A 288 -9.88 -9.79 -1.98
N LYS A 289 -8.93 -8.99 -1.50
CA LYS A 289 -9.16 -7.59 -1.18
C LYS A 289 -8.24 -6.73 -2.04
N ILE A 290 -8.84 -5.76 -2.71
CA ILE A 290 -8.18 -4.89 -3.67
C ILE A 290 -8.29 -3.45 -3.18
N SER A 291 -7.17 -2.79 -2.94
CA SER A 291 -7.10 -1.34 -2.79
C SER A 291 -6.97 -0.69 -4.16
N TRP A 292 -7.65 0.43 -4.38
CA TRP A 292 -7.55 1.21 -5.61
C TRP A 292 -7.32 2.69 -5.31
N ILE A 293 -6.61 3.36 -6.22
CA ILE A 293 -6.40 4.80 -6.19
C ILE A 293 -6.56 5.38 -7.59
N ALA A 294 -7.31 6.46 -7.68
CA ALA A 294 -7.53 7.26 -8.86
C ALA A 294 -6.96 8.67 -8.65
N TYR A 295 -6.24 9.20 -9.65
CA TYR A 295 -5.72 10.56 -9.59
C TYR A 295 -5.78 11.25 -10.95
N ALA A 296 -5.81 12.58 -10.93
CA ALA A 296 -5.86 13.37 -12.16
C ALA A 296 -4.58 13.18 -13.00
N ILE A 297 -4.71 12.83 -14.28
CA ILE A 297 -3.56 12.61 -15.19
C ILE A 297 -2.65 13.84 -15.35
N SER A 298 -3.20 15.03 -15.08
CA SER A 298 -2.48 16.32 -15.11
C SER A 298 -1.61 16.57 -13.87
N LEU A 299 -1.66 15.69 -12.87
CA LEU A 299 -0.93 15.88 -11.62
C LEU A 299 0.58 15.77 -11.85
N ALA A 300 1.28 16.88 -11.59
CA ALA A 300 2.73 16.96 -11.76
C ALA A 300 3.47 16.12 -10.71
N GLY A 301 4.59 15.52 -11.10
CA GLY A 301 5.40 14.69 -10.19
C GLY A 301 4.71 13.41 -9.75
N VAL A 302 3.70 12.92 -10.49
CA VAL A 302 3.02 11.65 -10.24
C VAL A 302 2.98 10.81 -11.50
N TYR A 303 3.30 9.52 -11.38
CA TYR A 303 3.20 8.55 -12.45
C TYR A 303 2.95 7.15 -11.90
N SER A 304 2.25 6.31 -12.65
CA SER A 304 1.94 4.94 -12.25
C SER A 304 2.00 3.99 -13.43
N GLY A 305 1.94 2.70 -13.13
CA GLY A 305 1.82 1.65 -14.13
C GLY A 305 1.89 0.27 -13.51
N SER A 306 2.10 -0.72 -14.36
CA SER A 306 2.34 -2.10 -13.98
C SER A 306 3.51 -2.70 -14.75
N ALA A 307 4.04 -3.80 -14.24
CA ALA A 307 4.99 -4.66 -14.94
C ALA A 307 4.85 -6.09 -14.41
N ASP A 308 5.15 -7.07 -15.27
CA ASP A 308 5.10 -8.47 -14.90
C ASP A 308 6.27 -9.24 -15.54
N THR A 309 6.49 -10.46 -15.05
CA THR A 309 7.53 -11.35 -15.56
C THR A 309 7.20 -11.91 -16.95
N LEU A 310 5.93 -11.89 -17.34
CA LEU A 310 5.49 -12.41 -18.65
C LEU A 310 5.97 -11.53 -19.81
N ALA A 311 6.35 -10.28 -19.52
CA ALA A 311 6.97 -9.37 -20.49
C ALA A 311 8.32 -9.89 -21.05
N PHE A 312 9.01 -10.81 -20.37
CA PHE A 312 10.33 -11.29 -20.79
C PHE A 312 10.57 -12.80 -20.61
N ARG A 313 9.61 -13.55 -20.05
CA ARG A 313 9.66 -15.01 -19.98
C ARG A 313 8.26 -15.63 -20.00
N THR A 314 8.16 -16.94 -20.24
CA THR A 314 6.89 -17.67 -20.18
C THR A 314 6.65 -18.27 -18.79
N VAL A 315 5.42 -18.73 -18.54
CA VAL A 315 5.03 -19.43 -17.29
C VAL A 315 5.68 -20.81 -17.14
N ASP A 316 6.04 -21.44 -18.27
CA ASP A 316 6.66 -22.78 -18.33
C ASP A 316 8.13 -22.79 -17.85
N GLU A 317 8.71 -21.61 -17.60
CA GLU A 317 10.06 -21.44 -17.09
C GLU A 317 10.01 -20.71 -15.73
N PRO A 318 9.66 -21.40 -14.63
CA PRO A 318 9.66 -20.80 -13.30
C PRO A 318 11.03 -20.25 -12.94
N GLN A 319 11.07 -19.03 -12.39
CA GLN A 319 12.31 -18.37 -12.01
C GLN A 319 12.19 -17.77 -10.61
N ARG A 320 13.19 -18.06 -9.78
CA ARG A 320 13.25 -17.54 -8.41
C ARG A 320 13.51 -16.03 -8.38
N TYR A 321 14.37 -15.55 -9.26
CA TYR A 321 14.80 -14.16 -9.33
C TYR A 321 14.27 -13.52 -10.59
N ASN A 322 13.46 -12.48 -10.43
CA ASN A 322 12.93 -11.72 -11.54
C ASN A 322 13.12 -10.24 -11.28
N MET A 323 13.57 -9.54 -12.31
CA MET A 323 13.69 -8.09 -12.30
C MET A 323 13.41 -7.50 -13.68
N GLY A 324 13.10 -6.22 -13.70
CA GLY A 324 13.02 -5.45 -14.93
C GLY A 324 13.29 -3.98 -14.69
N TYR A 325 13.33 -3.20 -15.77
CA TYR A 325 13.51 -1.76 -15.72
C TYR A 325 12.28 -1.05 -16.27
N ILE A 326 11.80 -0.04 -15.56
CA ILE A 326 10.71 0.84 -15.98
C ILE A 326 11.30 2.23 -16.20
N ALA A 327 11.15 2.75 -17.42
CA ALA A 327 11.49 4.13 -17.73
C ALA A 327 10.31 5.05 -17.39
N PHE A 328 10.56 6.13 -16.68
CA PHE A 328 9.57 7.18 -16.48
C PHE A 328 9.48 8.10 -17.70
N PRO A 329 8.30 8.69 -17.99
CA PRO A 329 8.18 9.65 -19.08
C PRO A 329 9.17 10.82 -18.92
N PRO A 330 9.84 11.28 -19.99
CA PRO A 330 10.79 12.38 -19.90
C PRO A 330 10.19 13.63 -19.28
N GLY A 331 10.90 14.23 -18.32
CA GLY A 331 10.46 15.45 -17.62
C GLY A 331 9.32 15.23 -16.62
N ARG A 332 8.90 13.98 -16.38
CA ARG A 332 7.87 13.67 -15.37
C ARG A 332 8.34 13.96 -13.95
N PHE A 333 9.61 13.69 -13.70
CA PHE A 333 10.27 13.88 -12.42
C PHE A 333 11.55 14.70 -12.62
N VAL A 334 11.80 15.62 -11.70
CA VAL A 334 13.02 16.40 -11.51
C VAL A 334 13.92 15.72 -10.48
N LYS A 335 13.33 15.07 -9.47
CA LYS A 335 14.03 14.30 -8.43
C LYS A 335 13.60 12.83 -8.44
N PRO A 336 14.39 11.90 -7.89
CA PRO A 336 13.92 10.52 -7.68
C PRO A 336 12.60 10.50 -6.88
N PRO A 337 11.52 9.89 -7.38
CA PRO A 337 10.26 9.78 -6.64
C PRO A 337 10.32 8.71 -5.55
N ASN A 338 9.45 8.82 -4.56
CA ASN A 338 9.05 7.70 -3.72
C ASN A 338 8.09 6.79 -4.48
N VAL A 339 8.21 5.48 -4.33
CA VAL A 339 7.41 4.53 -5.10
C VAL A 339 6.67 3.60 -4.14
N LEU A 340 5.34 3.67 -4.18
CA LEU A 340 4.47 2.62 -3.65
C LEU A 340 4.47 1.47 -4.65
N VAL A 341 4.69 0.25 -4.18
CA VAL A 341 4.63 -0.96 -5.01
C VAL A 341 3.83 -2.04 -4.30
N GLY A 342 3.08 -2.82 -5.05
CA GLY A 342 2.34 -3.97 -4.53
C GLY A 342 2.05 -5.00 -5.61
N LEU A 343 1.65 -6.19 -5.19
CA LEU A 343 1.28 -7.28 -6.08
C LEU A 343 0.02 -6.93 -6.88
N ASN A 344 0.04 -7.25 -8.17
CA ASN A 344 -1.15 -7.21 -9.02
C ASN A 344 -1.34 -8.48 -9.87
N TYR A 345 -0.32 -9.33 -9.97
CA TYR A 345 -0.36 -10.62 -10.66
C TYR A 345 0.52 -11.62 -9.91
N ILE A 346 0.06 -12.87 -9.83
CA ILE A 346 0.83 -13.98 -9.27
C ILE A 346 0.42 -15.29 -9.94
N ASP A 347 1.37 -16.18 -10.12
CA ASP A 347 1.20 -17.58 -10.50
C ASP A 347 2.26 -18.40 -9.75
N VAL A 348 1.84 -19.01 -8.65
CA VAL A 348 2.69 -19.79 -7.73
C VAL A 348 2.07 -21.16 -7.50
N ASP A 349 2.90 -22.19 -7.63
CA ASP A 349 2.50 -23.58 -7.42
C ASP A 349 2.16 -23.87 -5.94
N CYS A 350 1.34 -24.88 -5.69
CA CYS A 350 0.93 -25.28 -4.35
C CYS A 350 1.81 -26.36 -3.69
N GLU A 351 2.69 -27.01 -4.44
CA GLU A 351 3.50 -28.13 -3.95
C GLU A 351 4.42 -27.75 -2.77
N ASP A 352 4.91 -26.51 -2.75
CA ASP A 352 5.86 -26.00 -1.77
C ASP A 352 5.34 -24.73 -1.06
N ASP A 353 6.17 -24.17 -0.18
CA ASP A 353 5.90 -22.89 0.47
C ASP A 353 5.57 -21.82 -0.58
N LYS A 354 4.66 -20.91 -0.23
CA LYS A 354 4.24 -19.79 -1.07
C LYS A 354 4.95 -18.55 -0.58
N ASN A 355 6.13 -18.32 -1.13
CA ASN A 355 6.99 -17.18 -0.80
C ASN A 355 7.02 -16.18 -1.95
N ILE A 356 6.83 -14.90 -1.67
CA ILE A 356 7.03 -13.86 -2.69
C ILE A 356 7.36 -12.52 -2.04
N LYS A 357 8.21 -11.74 -2.71
CA LYS A 357 8.42 -10.34 -2.38
C LYS A 357 8.61 -9.52 -3.65
N VAL A 358 7.91 -8.39 -3.69
CA VAL A 358 8.05 -7.36 -4.69
C VAL A 358 8.58 -6.07 -4.06
N PHE A 359 9.52 -5.44 -4.73
CA PHE A 359 10.07 -4.16 -4.31
C PHE A 359 10.69 -3.44 -5.51
N VAL A 360 11.05 -2.18 -5.33
CA VAL A 360 11.79 -1.40 -6.32
C VAL A 360 13.12 -0.95 -5.75
N ALA A 361 14.10 -0.77 -6.61
CA ALA A 361 15.41 -0.22 -6.27
C ALA A 361 15.93 0.65 -7.40
N ASN A 362 17.07 1.32 -7.16
CA ASN A 362 17.73 2.17 -8.14
C ASN A 362 16.77 3.22 -8.75
N VAL A 363 15.90 3.79 -7.90
CA VAL A 363 14.91 4.78 -8.31
C VAL A 363 15.63 6.09 -8.62
N THR A 364 15.36 6.64 -9.80
CA THR A 364 15.90 7.90 -10.30
C THR A 364 14.78 8.72 -10.93
N ALA A 365 15.05 9.96 -11.32
CA ALA A 365 14.08 10.78 -12.05
C ALA A 365 13.69 10.22 -13.44
N VAL A 366 14.47 9.26 -13.98
CA VAL A 366 14.26 8.70 -15.33
C VAL A 366 13.71 7.26 -15.32
N GLY A 367 13.63 6.62 -14.16
CA GLY A 367 13.14 5.25 -14.05
C GLY A 367 13.56 4.54 -12.77
N MET A 368 13.27 3.24 -12.71
CA MET A 368 13.56 2.36 -11.58
C MET A 368 13.77 0.91 -12.05
N CYS A 369 14.53 0.11 -11.30
CA CYS A 369 14.50 -1.35 -11.43
C CYS A 369 13.43 -1.90 -10.46
N TRP A 370 12.61 -2.86 -10.91
CA TRP A 370 11.66 -3.57 -10.06
C TRP A 370 12.08 -5.03 -9.89
N TYR A 371 11.63 -5.64 -8.79
CA TYR A 371 11.93 -7.02 -8.43
C TYR A 371 10.64 -7.74 -8.06
N ALA A 372 10.50 -8.99 -8.51
CA ALA A 372 9.47 -9.92 -8.04
C ALA A 372 10.10 -11.30 -7.86
N SER A 373 10.59 -11.56 -6.65
CA SER A 373 11.40 -12.74 -6.38
C SER A 373 10.76 -13.61 -5.30
N THR A 374 11.11 -14.89 -5.35
CA THR A 374 10.75 -15.87 -4.33
C THR A 374 12.01 -16.46 -3.67
N TRP A 375 11.84 -17.36 -2.70
CA TRP A 375 12.90 -18.06 -1.98
C TRP A 375 12.37 -19.41 -1.46
N GLY A 376 13.24 -20.23 -0.88
CA GLY A 376 12.90 -21.61 -0.54
C GLY A 376 12.54 -22.40 -1.81
N ASP A 377 11.75 -23.46 -1.66
CA ASP A 377 11.41 -24.35 -2.78
C ASP A 377 10.24 -23.85 -3.65
N THR A 378 9.72 -22.65 -3.38
CA THR A 378 8.62 -22.05 -4.14
C THR A 378 8.86 -22.01 -5.66
N ALA A 379 7.96 -22.62 -6.42
CA ALA A 379 7.92 -22.53 -7.88
C ALA A 379 7.12 -21.30 -8.36
N LEU A 380 7.81 -20.20 -8.64
CA LEU A 380 7.21 -18.96 -9.15
C LEU A 380 7.10 -18.95 -10.68
N ARG A 381 5.92 -19.31 -11.21
CA ARG A 381 5.61 -19.30 -12.65
C ARG A 381 5.40 -17.89 -13.18
N GLY A 382 4.90 -16.97 -12.36
CA GLY A 382 4.67 -15.58 -12.77
C GLY A 382 4.44 -14.63 -11.61
N ALA A 383 4.87 -13.37 -11.76
CA ALA A 383 4.57 -12.32 -10.80
C ALA A 383 4.48 -10.96 -11.48
N GLY A 384 3.67 -10.07 -10.92
CA GLY A 384 3.54 -8.69 -11.40
C GLY A 384 3.35 -7.70 -10.27
N ILE A 385 3.72 -6.47 -10.58
CA ILE A 385 3.60 -5.32 -9.72
C ILE A 385 2.68 -4.27 -10.34
N SER A 386 1.92 -3.61 -9.48
CA SER A 386 1.46 -2.24 -9.70
C SER A 386 2.37 -1.29 -8.94
N TYR A 387 2.58 -0.09 -9.47
CA TYR A 387 3.34 0.95 -8.79
C TYR A 387 2.73 2.35 -8.93
N LEU A 388 2.98 3.19 -7.93
CA LEU A 388 2.66 4.62 -7.92
C LEU A 388 3.89 5.39 -7.45
N ALA A 389 4.48 6.18 -8.35
CA ALA A 389 5.65 7.01 -8.12
C ALA A 389 5.23 8.47 -7.87
N ILE A 390 5.70 9.05 -6.76
CA ILE A 390 5.34 10.40 -6.29
C ILE A 390 6.63 11.15 -5.96
N GLU A 391 6.85 12.29 -6.60
CA GLU A 391 8.01 13.14 -6.39
C GLU A 391 8.02 13.76 -4.99
N GLU A 392 9.12 13.53 -4.25
CA GLU A 392 9.39 14.25 -3.00
C GLU A 392 9.69 15.73 -3.24
N ASP A 393 9.34 16.58 -2.27
CA ASP A 393 9.56 18.03 -2.34
C ASP A 393 11.03 18.46 -2.36
#